data_AF-A0A976FL44-F1
#
_entry.id   AF-A0A976FL44-F1
#
_cell.length_a   1.000
_cell.length_b   1.000
_cell.length_c   1.000
_cell.angle_alpha   90.00
_cell.angle_beta   90.00
_cell.angle_gamma   90.00
#
_symmetry.space_group_name_H-M   'P 1'
#
loop_
_entity.id
_entity.type
_entity.pdbx_description
1 polymer ?
#
loop_
_entity_poly.entity_id
_entity_poly.type
_entity_poly.pdbx_seq_one_letter_code
_entity_poly.pdbx_strand_id
1 'polypeptide(L)'
;MLVNLQLNGDGVSVLRSYLATHLTARQLKEPAIRKLLEGDEKNVMATGHLRHVTTILSGLRVLDASTPTLVSLLRQGQGTRARVVASYVYENEAAQVERAKYLAERRRKLLRLDEEIRYSSMVRNVKPQSADKELAYHLISVRQHLSIGANMVMARITAFVAVYFVARNLTENETTRLMFGLGGAIVMMMIEMVLFITRAAKFESIEIQRKKHKSIF
;
A
#
# COMPACT_ATOMS: atom_id res chain seq x y z
N MET A 1 -11.65 -36.50 15.36
CA MET A 1 -12.98 -35.85 15.50
C MET A 1 -13.19 -34.94 14.30
N LEU A 2 -14.02 -35.32 13.33
CA LEU A 2 -14.34 -34.44 12.20
C LEU A 2 -15.32 -33.39 12.67
N VAL A 3 -14.88 -32.15 12.70
CA VAL A 3 -15.74 -30.99 12.91
C VAL A 3 -16.41 -30.68 11.58
N ASN A 4 -17.64 -31.16 11.40
CA ASN A 4 -18.48 -30.77 10.28
C ASN A 4 -19.22 -29.49 10.67
N LEU A 5 -18.89 -28.41 9.98
CA LEU A 5 -19.56 -27.13 10.17
C LEU A 5 -20.88 -27.16 9.40
N GLN A 6 -21.99 -26.97 10.11
CA GLN A 6 -23.33 -26.85 9.55
C GLN A 6 -23.83 -25.42 9.77
N LEU A 7 -24.47 -24.86 8.75
CA LEU A 7 -25.20 -23.60 8.86
C LEU A 7 -26.63 -23.89 9.24
N ASN A 8 -27.09 -23.25 10.31
CA ASN A 8 -28.45 -23.37 10.79
C ASN A 8 -29.14 -22.00 10.76
N GLY A 9 -30.38 -21.93 10.26
CA GLY A 9 -31.23 -20.75 10.39
C GLY A 9 -32.10 -20.46 9.18
N ASP A 10 -32.94 -19.44 9.31
CA ASP A 10 -33.95 -19.07 8.31
C ASP A 10 -33.34 -18.63 6.98
N GLY A 11 -32.13 -18.06 6.99
CA GLY A 11 -31.40 -17.73 5.76
C GLY A 11 -31.10 -18.96 4.89
N VAL A 12 -30.99 -20.16 5.50
CA VAL A 12 -30.78 -21.42 4.77
C VAL A 12 -32.07 -21.87 4.07
N SER A 13 -33.22 -21.71 4.72
CA SER A 13 -34.51 -22.09 4.12
C SER A 13 -34.93 -21.13 3.01
N VAL A 14 -34.69 -19.82 3.20
CA VAL A 14 -34.86 -18.81 2.15
C VAL A 14 -33.99 -19.14 0.94
N LEU A 15 -32.71 -19.45 1.15
CA LEU A 15 -31.79 -19.86 0.09
C LEU A 15 -32.29 -21.12 -0.65
N ARG A 16 -32.77 -22.15 0.07
CA ARG A 16 -33.34 -23.35 -0.57
C ARG A 16 -34.59 -23.04 -1.37
N SER A 17 -35.49 -22.20 -0.85
CA SER A 17 -36.72 -21.80 -1.55
C SER A 17 -36.41 -21.01 -2.82
N TYR A 18 -35.41 -20.14 -2.78
CA TYR A 18 -34.93 -19.38 -3.93
C TYR A 18 -34.36 -20.31 -5.00
N LEU A 19 -33.50 -21.24 -4.61
CA LEU A 19 -32.93 -22.23 -5.54
C LEU A 19 -34.02 -23.14 -6.14
N ALA A 20 -34.99 -23.58 -5.35
CA ALA A 20 -36.09 -24.43 -5.85
C ALA A 20 -36.95 -23.72 -6.90
N THR A 21 -37.09 -22.39 -6.82
CA THR A 21 -37.93 -21.58 -7.72
C THR A 21 -37.19 -21.07 -8.96
N HIS A 22 -35.88 -20.86 -8.87
CA HIS A 22 -35.08 -20.23 -9.94
C HIS A 22 -34.16 -21.20 -10.69
N LEU A 23 -34.10 -22.49 -10.28
CA LEU A 23 -33.34 -23.51 -10.99
C LEU A 23 -34.14 -24.14 -12.13
N THR A 24 -33.44 -24.42 -13.23
CA THR A 24 -34.04 -25.12 -14.37
C THR A 24 -34.24 -26.61 -14.07
N ALA A 25 -35.21 -27.26 -14.73
CA ALA A 25 -35.51 -28.68 -14.57
C ALA A 25 -34.31 -29.61 -14.85
N ARG A 26 -33.32 -29.15 -15.61
CA ARG A 26 -32.06 -29.86 -15.87
C ARG A 26 -31.10 -29.80 -14.67
N GLN A 27 -31.02 -28.66 -13.98
CA GLN A 27 -30.19 -28.47 -12.79
C GLN A 27 -30.81 -29.17 -11.56
N LEU A 28 -32.15 -29.18 -11.45
CA LEU A 28 -32.87 -29.91 -10.40
C LEU A 28 -32.63 -31.44 -10.42
N LYS A 29 -32.24 -32.01 -11.57
CA LYS A 29 -31.90 -33.44 -11.71
C LYS A 29 -30.49 -33.77 -11.21
N GLU A 30 -29.66 -32.77 -10.91
CA GLU A 30 -28.31 -33.01 -10.42
C GLU A 30 -28.35 -33.59 -8.99
N PRO A 31 -27.69 -34.74 -8.73
CA PRO A 31 -27.82 -35.43 -7.44
C PRO A 31 -27.33 -34.60 -6.25
N ALA A 32 -26.38 -33.69 -6.47
CA ALA A 32 -25.88 -32.77 -5.44
C ALA A 32 -26.93 -31.71 -5.05
N ILE A 33 -27.65 -31.18 -6.03
CA ILE A 33 -28.71 -30.16 -5.83
C ILE A 33 -29.95 -30.82 -5.23
N ARG A 34 -30.29 -32.02 -5.69
CA ARG A 34 -31.40 -32.80 -5.13
C ARG A 34 -31.20 -33.09 -3.65
N LYS A 35 -30.02 -33.58 -3.25
CA LYS A 35 -29.66 -33.77 -1.83
C LYS A 35 -29.65 -32.47 -1.02
N LEU A 36 -29.36 -31.33 -1.67
CA LEU A 36 -29.36 -30.02 -1.03
C LEU A 36 -30.78 -29.50 -0.76
N LEU A 37 -31.72 -29.79 -1.65
CA LEU A 37 -33.14 -29.39 -1.54
C LEU A 37 -33.96 -30.36 -0.69
N GLU A 38 -33.66 -31.67 -0.76
CA GLU A 38 -34.34 -32.74 -0.02
C GLU A 38 -33.76 -33.00 1.38
N GLY A 39 -32.76 -32.24 1.83
CA GLY A 39 -32.08 -32.49 3.11
C GLY A 39 -33.03 -32.52 4.31
N ASP A 40 -32.80 -33.47 5.23
CA ASP A 40 -33.66 -33.85 6.37
C ASP A 40 -34.20 -32.68 7.21
N GLU A 41 -33.43 -31.60 7.37
CA GLU A 41 -33.86 -30.40 8.08
C GLU A 41 -33.86 -29.17 7.15
N LYS A 42 -35.01 -28.49 7.06
CA LYS A 42 -35.24 -27.31 6.20
C LYS A 42 -34.28 -26.14 6.48
N ASN A 43 -33.75 -26.07 7.69
CA ASN A 43 -32.93 -24.95 8.17
C ASN A 43 -31.45 -25.30 8.31
N VAL A 44 -31.00 -26.50 7.91
CA VAL A 44 -29.61 -26.97 8.13
C VAL A 44 -28.90 -27.25 6.81
N MET A 45 -27.73 -26.67 6.60
CA MET A 45 -26.92 -26.88 5.41
C MET A 45 -25.44 -27.13 5.75
N ALA A 46 -24.88 -28.21 5.22
CA ALA A 46 -23.46 -28.51 5.35
C ALA A 46 -22.60 -27.53 4.52
N THR A 47 -21.41 -27.17 5.02
CA THR A 47 -20.49 -26.28 4.30
C THR A 47 -20.02 -26.81 2.95
N GLY A 48 -19.95 -28.14 2.76
CA GLY A 48 -19.61 -28.75 1.46
C GLY A 48 -20.60 -28.38 0.34
N HIS A 49 -21.86 -28.12 0.71
CA HIS A 49 -22.91 -27.72 -0.22
C HIS A 49 -22.85 -26.22 -0.58
N LEU A 50 -22.28 -25.37 0.27
CA LEU A 50 -22.18 -23.93 0.02
C LEU A 50 -21.35 -23.60 -1.22
N ARG A 51 -20.26 -24.34 -1.45
CA ARG A 51 -19.42 -24.11 -2.63
C ARG A 51 -20.17 -24.37 -3.94
N HIS A 52 -21.07 -25.35 -3.95
CA HIS A 52 -21.91 -25.64 -5.11
C HIS A 52 -22.97 -24.55 -5.29
N VAL A 53 -23.60 -24.12 -4.19
CA VAL A 53 -24.55 -23.01 -4.21
C VAL A 53 -23.93 -21.71 -4.70
N THR A 54 -22.70 -21.37 -4.30
CA THR A 54 -22.02 -20.17 -4.79
C THR A 54 -21.82 -20.20 -6.30
N THR A 55 -21.41 -21.34 -6.84
CA THR A 55 -21.21 -21.51 -8.29
C THR A 55 -22.55 -21.34 -9.03
N ILE A 56 -23.61 -21.95 -8.51
CA ILE A 56 -24.95 -21.85 -9.08
C ILE A 56 -25.46 -20.40 -9.06
N LEU A 57 -25.39 -19.73 -7.91
CA LEU A 57 -25.82 -18.33 -7.79
C LEU A 57 -24.99 -17.40 -8.68
N SER A 58 -23.69 -17.67 -8.84
CA SER A 58 -22.88 -16.90 -9.79
C SER A 58 -23.32 -17.11 -11.24
N GLY A 59 -23.68 -18.34 -11.62
CA GLY A 59 -24.21 -18.65 -12.95
C GLY A 59 -25.58 -18.00 -13.19
N LEU A 60 -26.48 -18.05 -12.21
CA LEU A 60 -27.79 -17.38 -12.28
C LEU A 60 -27.64 -15.86 -12.40
N ARG A 61 -26.67 -15.27 -11.71
CA ARG A 61 -26.40 -13.83 -11.79
C ARG A 61 -25.88 -13.37 -13.15
N VAL A 62 -25.12 -14.21 -13.85
CA VAL A 62 -24.69 -13.91 -15.23
C VAL A 62 -25.90 -13.84 -16.17
N LEU A 63 -26.95 -14.62 -15.90
CA LEU A 63 -28.19 -14.63 -16.68
C LEU A 63 -29.16 -13.53 -16.24
N ASP A 64 -29.21 -13.21 -14.95
CA ASP A 64 -30.08 -12.17 -14.39
C ASP A 64 -29.35 -11.37 -13.30
N ALA A 65 -29.07 -10.11 -13.62
CA ALA A 65 -28.38 -9.17 -12.73
C ALA A 65 -29.15 -8.89 -11.43
N SER A 66 -30.46 -9.14 -11.38
CA SER A 66 -31.30 -8.98 -10.18
C SER A 66 -31.12 -10.13 -9.17
N THR A 67 -30.40 -11.19 -9.53
CA THR A 67 -30.14 -12.34 -8.64
C THR A 67 -29.43 -11.90 -7.35
N PRO A 68 -30.02 -12.17 -6.16
CA PRO A 68 -29.46 -11.81 -4.87
C PRO A 68 -28.15 -12.56 -4.60
N THR A 69 -27.26 -11.94 -3.82
CA THR A 69 -26.02 -12.58 -3.38
C THR A 69 -26.31 -13.69 -2.38
N LEU A 70 -25.38 -14.66 -2.26
CA LEU A 70 -25.41 -15.63 -1.16
C LEU A 70 -25.47 -14.92 0.20
N VAL A 71 -24.72 -13.84 0.38
CA VAL A 71 -24.68 -13.09 1.64
C VAL A 71 -26.03 -12.45 1.95
N SER A 72 -26.72 -11.89 0.95
CA SER A 72 -28.05 -11.30 1.16
C SER A 72 -29.10 -12.35 1.50
N LEU A 73 -29.06 -13.53 0.87
CA LEU A 73 -29.97 -14.63 1.18
C LEU A 73 -29.72 -15.21 2.58
N LEU A 74 -28.46 -15.39 2.97
CA LEU A 74 -28.11 -15.90 4.30
C LEU A 74 -28.35 -14.89 5.43
N ARG A 75 -28.44 -13.59 5.11
CA ARG A 75 -28.76 -12.52 6.07
C ARG A 75 -30.26 -12.22 6.18
N GLN A 76 -31.09 -12.80 5.32
CA GLN A 76 -32.53 -12.57 5.31
C GLN A 76 -33.18 -13.25 6.53
N GLY A 77 -34.09 -12.56 7.23
CA GLY A 77 -34.73 -13.06 8.45
C GLY A 77 -33.86 -12.95 9.71
N GLN A 78 -33.86 -13.96 10.58
CA GLN A 78 -33.01 -14.00 11.80
C GLN A 78 -31.53 -14.35 11.52
N GLY A 79 -31.16 -14.50 10.25
CA GLY A 79 -29.81 -14.83 9.79
C GLY A 79 -29.43 -16.30 9.95
N THR A 80 -28.17 -16.64 9.65
CA THR A 80 -27.62 -18.00 9.80
C THR A 80 -26.55 -18.06 10.87
N ARG A 81 -26.60 -19.09 11.73
CA ARG A 81 -25.59 -19.41 12.74
C ARG A 81 -24.80 -20.64 12.30
N ALA A 82 -23.48 -20.57 12.39
CA ALA A 82 -22.63 -21.74 12.17
C ALA A 82 -22.58 -22.59 13.44
N ARG A 83 -22.93 -23.87 13.34
CA ARG A 83 -22.80 -24.86 14.42
C ARG A 83 -21.78 -25.92 14.03
N VAL A 84 -20.89 -26.24 14.97
CA VAL A 84 -19.94 -27.35 14.84
C VAL A 84 -20.64 -28.64 15.26
N VAL A 85 -20.74 -29.59 14.34
CA VAL A 85 -21.23 -30.95 14.61
C VAL A 85 -20.05 -31.91 14.54
N ALA A 86 -19.85 -32.66 15.62
CA ALA A 86 -18.84 -33.71 15.66
C ALA A 86 -19.33 -34.93 14.90
N SER A 87 -18.66 -35.24 13.79
CA SER A 87 -18.83 -36.49 13.06
C SER A 87 -17.70 -37.44 13.45
N TYR A 88 -18.06 -38.63 13.93
CA TYR A 88 -17.12 -39.69 14.24
C TYR A 88 -16.94 -40.52 12.97
N VAL A 89 -15.98 -40.15 12.13
CA VAL A 89 -15.48 -41.05 11.08
C VAL A 89 -14.29 -41.77 11.68
N TYR A 90 -14.33 -43.11 11.68
CA TYR A 90 -13.21 -43.96 12.00
C TYR A 90 -12.17 -43.85 10.88
N GLU A 91 -11.31 -42.83 10.93
CA GLU A 91 -10.15 -42.70 10.04
C GLU A 91 -9.00 -43.56 10.56
N ASN A 92 -8.37 -44.35 9.68
CA ASN A 92 -7.14 -45.09 9.97
C ASN A 92 -6.05 -44.19 10.56
N GLU A 93 -5.23 -44.71 11.48
CA GLU A 93 -4.18 -43.94 12.18
C GLU A 93 -3.22 -43.21 11.23
N ALA A 94 -2.85 -43.83 10.10
CA ALA A 94 -2.00 -43.21 9.09
C ALA A 94 -2.65 -41.95 8.46
N ALA A 95 -3.95 -41.99 8.18
CA ALA A 95 -4.69 -40.85 7.64
C ALA A 95 -4.84 -39.72 8.66
N GLN A 96 -4.94 -40.05 9.96
CA GLN A 96 -4.97 -39.04 11.02
C GLN A 96 -3.63 -38.29 11.15
N VAL A 97 -2.50 -38.99 11.01
CA VAL A 97 -1.16 -38.38 11.10
C VAL A 97 -0.89 -37.44 9.92
N GLU A 98 -1.19 -37.85 8.69
CA GLU A 98 -1.04 -36.98 7.51
C GLU A 98 -1.93 -35.75 7.60
N ARG A 99 -3.16 -35.92 8.05
CA ARG A 99 -4.10 -34.82 8.26
C ARG A 99 -3.64 -33.86 9.35
N ALA A 100 -3.09 -34.37 10.45
CA ALA A 100 -2.54 -33.53 11.51
C ALA A 100 -1.35 -32.69 11.00
N LYS A 101 -0.47 -33.26 10.18
CA LYS A 101 0.62 -32.53 9.51
C LYS A 101 0.08 -31.45 8.58
N TYR A 102 -0.88 -31.79 7.72
CA TYR A 102 -1.51 -30.83 6.80
C TYR A 102 -2.18 -29.66 7.56
N LEU A 103 -2.91 -29.95 8.64
CA LEU A 103 -3.57 -28.94 9.45
C LEU A 103 -2.55 -28.04 10.17
N ALA A 104 -1.44 -28.60 10.64
CA ALA A 104 -0.36 -27.83 11.25
C ALA A 104 0.31 -26.88 10.25
N GLU A 105 0.60 -27.34 9.03
CA GLU A 105 1.13 -26.49 7.97
C GLU A 105 0.15 -25.38 7.57
N ARG A 106 -1.13 -25.73 7.41
CA ARG A 106 -2.17 -24.77 7.07
C ARG A 106 -2.32 -23.71 8.15
N ARG A 107 -2.24 -24.09 9.43
CA ARG A 107 -2.27 -23.15 10.56
C ARG A 107 -1.11 -22.18 10.51
N ARG A 108 0.11 -22.64 10.21
CA ARG A 108 1.29 -21.77 10.04
C ARG A 108 1.11 -20.78 8.89
N LYS A 109 0.56 -21.21 7.75
CA LYS A 109 0.27 -20.33 6.61
C LYS A 109 -0.75 -19.25 6.97
N LEU A 110 -1.82 -19.62 7.68
CA LEU A 110 -2.85 -18.67 8.10
C LEU A 110 -2.32 -17.64 9.10
N LEU A 111 -1.45 -18.05 10.03
CA LEU A 111 -0.80 -17.12 10.96
C LEU A 111 0.07 -16.10 10.23
N ARG A 112 0.83 -16.51 9.21
CA ARG A 112 1.63 -15.58 8.39
C ARG A 112 0.75 -14.58 7.66
N LEU A 113 -0.33 -15.04 7.03
CA LEU A 113 -1.28 -14.15 6.35
C LEU A 113 -1.94 -13.16 7.30
N ASP A 114 -2.32 -13.60 8.50
CA ASP A 114 -2.91 -12.71 9.50
C ASP A 114 -1.91 -11.63 9.94
N GLU A 115 -0.65 -12.02 10.16
CA GLU A 115 0.44 -11.09 10.47
C GLU A 115 0.69 -10.09 9.32
N GLU A 116 0.72 -10.55 8.07
CA GLU A 116 0.86 -9.68 6.89
C GLU A 116 -0.32 -8.69 6.76
N ILE A 117 -1.56 -9.15 6.95
CA ILE A 117 -2.75 -8.29 6.95
C ILE A 117 -2.64 -7.26 8.07
N ARG A 118 -2.18 -7.67 9.26
CA ARG A 118 -2.01 -6.78 10.40
C ARG A 118 -0.95 -5.72 10.12
N TYR A 119 0.23 -6.10 9.64
CA TYR A 119 1.27 -5.15 9.22
C TYR A 119 0.77 -4.23 8.12
N SER A 120 0.16 -4.78 7.07
CA SER A 120 -0.44 -4.01 5.97
C SER A 120 -1.42 -2.97 6.52
N SER A 121 -2.29 -3.34 7.45
CA SER A 121 -3.25 -2.41 8.06
C SER A 121 -2.60 -1.31 8.90
N MET A 122 -1.47 -1.60 9.58
CA MET A 122 -0.70 -0.61 10.34
C MET A 122 -0.02 0.40 9.42
N VAL A 123 0.49 -0.04 8.27
CA VAL A 123 1.16 0.84 7.30
C VAL A 123 0.21 1.52 6.32
N ARG A 124 -1.02 1.00 6.13
CA ARG A 124 -2.00 1.52 5.16
C ARG A 124 -2.43 2.96 5.45
N ASN A 125 -2.37 3.40 6.71
CA ASN A 125 -2.69 4.76 7.12
C ASN A 125 -1.50 5.72 7.03
N VAL A 126 -0.31 5.22 6.74
CA VAL A 126 0.82 6.05 6.34
C VAL A 126 0.59 6.39 4.88
N LYS A 127 -0.07 7.54 4.61
CA LYS A 127 -0.10 8.10 3.26
C LYS A 127 1.33 8.07 2.71
N PRO A 128 1.58 7.67 1.45
CA PRO A 128 2.87 7.83 0.78
C PRO A 128 3.20 9.32 0.52
N GLN A 129 2.80 10.22 1.43
CA GLN A 129 3.30 11.56 1.50
C GLN A 129 4.80 11.59 1.76
N SER A 130 5.44 10.53 2.28
CA SER A 130 6.88 10.57 2.55
C SER A 130 7.72 10.48 1.27
N ALA A 131 7.48 9.53 0.36
CA ALA A 131 8.36 9.33 -0.80
C ALA A 131 8.38 10.54 -1.74
N ASP A 132 7.21 11.07 -2.12
CA ASP A 132 7.13 12.22 -3.02
C ASP A 132 7.55 13.53 -2.34
N LYS A 133 7.24 13.71 -1.04
CA LYS A 133 7.72 14.90 -0.31
C LYS A 133 9.22 14.82 -0.03
N GLU A 134 9.77 13.65 0.21
CA GLU A 134 11.20 13.41 0.43
C GLU A 134 11.96 13.67 -0.87
N LEU A 135 11.50 13.11 -2.00
CA LEU A 135 12.03 13.45 -3.33
C LEU A 135 11.94 14.95 -3.61
N ALA A 136 10.80 15.59 -3.34
CA ALA A 136 10.67 17.04 -3.51
C ALA A 136 11.62 17.82 -2.59
N TYR A 137 11.82 17.37 -1.36
CA TYR A 137 12.77 17.99 -0.41
C TYR A 137 14.21 17.89 -0.91
N HIS A 138 14.60 16.72 -1.43
CA HIS A 138 15.92 16.51 -2.01
C HIS A 138 16.12 17.30 -3.30
N LEU A 139 15.11 17.41 -4.16
CA LEU A 139 15.19 18.22 -5.38
C LEU A 139 15.30 19.71 -5.06
N ILE A 140 14.56 20.19 -4.05
CA ILE A 140 14.65 21.58 -3.59
C ILE A 140 16.03 21.86 -3.00
N SER A 141 16.58 20.97 -2.16
CA SER A 141 17.90 21.17 -1.56
C SER A 141 19.01 21.14 -2.61
N VAL A 142 18.98 20.19 -3.56
CA VAL A 142 19.95 20.13 -4.67
C VAL A 142 19.89 21.40 -5.51
N ARG A 143 18.70 21.88 -5.87
CA ARG A 143 18.54 23.13 -6.61
C ARG A 143 19.09 24.33 -5.83
N GLN A 144 18.91 24.37 -4.51
CA GLN A 144 19.45 25.44 -3.65
C GLN A 144 20.98 25.40 -3.62
N HIS A 145 21.59 24.25 -3.38
CA HIS A 145 23.06 24.12 -3.38
C HIS A 145 23.66 24.42 -4.76
N LEU A 146 23.01 23.99 -5.84
CA LEU A 146 23.44 24.25 -7.20
C LEU A 146 23.31 25.74 -7.55
N SER A 147 22.23 26.41 -7.15
CA SER A 147 22.08 27.85 -7.34
C SER A 147 23.14 28.66 -6.58
N ILE A 148 23.51 28.21 -5.37
CA ILE A 148 24.58 28.85 -4.58
C ILE A 148 25.93 28.65 -5.29
N GLY A 149 26.25 27.43 -5.72
CA GLY A 149 27.47 27.13 -6.45
C GLY A 149 27.56 27.82 -7.81
N ALA A 150 26.45 27.91 -8.54
CA ALA A 150 26.39 28.58 -9.83
C ALA A 150 26.63 30.09 -9.68
N ASN A 151 26.01 30.74 -8.68
CA ASN A 151 26.27 32.15 -8.41
C ASN A 151 27.74 32.42 -8.06
N MET A 152 28.34 31.51 -7.29
CA MET A 152 29.75 31.57 -6.88
C MET A 152 30.72 31.43 -8.08
N VAL A 153 30.39 30.62 -9.09
CA VAL A 153 31.20 30.54 -10.31
C VAL A 153 30.98 31.76 -11.21
N MET A 154 29.72 32.18 -11.38
CA MET A 154 29.37 33.32 -12.23
C MET A 154 30.04 34.61 -11.78
N ALA A 155 30.05 34.89 -10.47
CA ALA A 155 30.70 36.08 -9.93
C ALA A 155 32.20 36.15 -10.27
N ARG A 156 32.91 35.01 -10.28
CA ARG A 156 34.32 34.97 -10.69
C ARG A 156 34.53 35.23 -12.16
N ILE A 157 33.67 34.66 -13.00
CA ILE A 157 33.69 34.91 -14.44
C ILE A 157 33.43 36.41 -14.70
N THR A 158 32.43 36.99 -14.04
CA THR A 158 32.12 38.41 -14.17
C THR A 158 33.27 39.29 -13.69
N ALA A 159 33.90 38.97 -12.56
CA ALA A 159 35.06 39.71 -12.05
C ALA A 159 36.27 39.59 -12.98
N PHE A 160 36.54 38.41 -13.53
CA PHE A 160 37.59 38.19 -14.52
C PHE A 160 37.37 39.09 -15.74
N VAL A 161 36.17 39.06 -16.31
CA VAL A 161 35.81 39.87 -17.50
C VAL A 161 35.89 41.36 -17.20
N ALA A 162 35.38 41.80 -16.04
CA ALA A 162 35.41 43.20 -15.64
C ALA A 162 36.85 43.72 -15.50
N VAL A 163 37.71 42.99 -14.78
CA VAL A 163 39.10 43.39 -14.58
C VAL A 163 39.91 43.29 -15.88
N TYR A 164 39.65 42.26 -16.70
CA TYR A 164 40.24 42.15 -18.04
C TYR A 164 39.88 43.36 -18.91
N PHE A 165 38.63 43.82 -18.87
CA PHE A 165 38.18 44.98 -19.65
C PHE A 165 38.80 46.30 -19.15
N VAL A 166 38.97 46.45 -17.84
CA VAL A 166 39.68 47.61 -17.27
C VAL A 166 41.16 47.57 -17.66
N ALA A 167 41.81 46.41 -17.54
CA ALA A 167 43.19 46.22 -17.95
C ALA A 167 43.39 46.47 -19.44
N ARG A 168 42.38 46.20 -20.28
CA ARG A 168 42.41 46.51 -21.71
C ARG A 168 42.67 47.99 -21.99
N ASN A 169 42.17 48.89 -21.15
CA ASN A 169 42.38 50.33 -21.29
C ASN A 169 43.74 50.80 -20.76
N LEU A 170 44.44 49.99 -19.96
CA LEU A 170 45.69 50.37 -19.29
C LEU A 170 46.94 49.74 -19.90
N THR A 171 46.81 48.55 -20.51
CA THR A 171 47.92 47.82 -21.11
C THR A 171 47.53 47.34 -22.50
N GLU A 172 48.46 47.40 -23.46
CA GLU A 172 48.28 46.87 -24.82
C GLU A 172 48.61 45.37 -24.92
N ASN A 173 49.40 44.84 -23.98
CA ASN A 173 49.84 43.45 -23.97
C ASN A 173 48.74 42.51 -23.45
N GLU A 174 48.37 41.52 -24.28
CA GLU A 174 47.32 40.55 -24.01
C GLU A 174 47.64 39.65 -22.81
N THR A 175 48.90 39.20 -22.69
CA THR A 175 49.34 38.34 -21.57
C THR A 175 49.16 39.06 -20.23
N THR A 176 49.46 40.36 -20.20
CA THR A 176 49.32 41.17 -18.99
C THR A 176 47.84 41.37 -18.63
N ARG A 177 46.95 41.53 -19.62
CA ARG A 177 45.50 41.62 -19.39
C ARG A 177 44.94 40.33 -18.79
N LEU A 178 45.38 39.17 -19.28
CA LEU A 178 44.99 37.87 -18.73
C LEU A 178 45.46 37.70 -17.28
N MET A 179 46.68 38.14 -16.96
CA MET A 179 47.20 38.09 -15.59
C MET A 179 46.41 39.00 -14.64
N PHE A 180 46.02 40.21 -15.08
CA PHE A 180 45.16 41.09 -14.29
C PHE A 180 43.76 40.50 -14.09
N GLY A 181 43.15 39.94 -15.15
CA GLY A 181 41.86 39.24 -15.05
C GLY A 181 41.91 38.07 -14.06
N LEU A 182 42.97 37.26 -14.12
CA LEU A 182 43.19 36.14 -13.19
C LEU A 182 43.37 36.63 -11.75
N GLY A 183 44.17 37.68 -11.55
CA GLY A 183 44.32 38.33 -10.24
C GLY A 183 42.98 38.84 -9.70
N GLY A 184 42.15 39.45 -10.54
CA GLY A 184 40.80 39.88 -10.21
C GLY A 184 39.89 38.73 -9.77
N ALA A 185 39.94 37.60 -10.47
CA ALA A 185 39.18 36.40 -10.10
C ALA A 185 39.62 35.80 -8.75
N ILE A 186 40.93 35.79 -8.46
CA ILE A 186 41.48 35.32 -7.18
C ILE A 186 41.04 36.23 -6.02
N VAL A 187 41.13 37.55 -6.20
CA VAL A 187 40.66 38.52 -5.19
C VAL A 187 39.16 38.37 -4.95
N MET A 188 38.37 38.23 -6.03
CA MET A 188 36.93 37.99 -5.91
C MET A 188 36.64 36.70 -5.14
N MET A 189 37.43 35.64 -5.33
CA MET A 189 37.30 34.39 -4.57
C MET A 189 37.55 34.58 -3.07
N MET A 190 38.52 35.42 -2.67
CA MET A 190 38.74 35.75 -1.26
C MET A 190 37.55 36.53 -0.66
N ILE A 191 37.06 37.53 -1.39
CA ILE A 191 35.89 38.34 -0.98
C ILE A 191 34.67 37.43 -0.78
N GLU A 192 34.41 36.53 -1.73
CA GLU A 192 33.33 35.56 -1.63
C GLU A 192 33.47 34.62 -0.43
N MET A 193 34.67 34.13 -0.12
CA MET A 193 34.89 33.27 1.05
C MET A 193 34.52 33.99 2.35
N VAL A 194 34.93 35.26 2.50
CA VAL A 194 34.59 36.08 3.67
C VAL A 194 33.09 36.37 3.72
N LEU A 195 32.49 36.74 2.59
CA LEU A 195 31.03 36.96 2.50
C LEU A 195 30.24 35.68 2.76
N PHE A 196 30.76 34.52 2.36
CA PHE A 196 30.12 33.22 2.59
C PHE A 196 30.15 32.85 4.07
N ILE A 197 31.29 33.01 4.75
CA ILE A 197 31.43 32.76 6.19
C ILE A 197 30.49 33.67 6.99
N THR A 198 30.48 34.97 6.68
CA THR A 198 29.63 35.94 7.37
C THR A 198 28.13 35.71 7.11
N ARG A 199 27.76 35.32 5.88
CA ARG A 199 26.38 34.93 5.54
C ARG A 199 25.97 33.63 6.23
N ALA A 200 26.84 32.62 6.25
CA ALA A 200 26.59 31.34 6.92
C ALA A 200 26.41 31.53 8.44
N ALA A 201 27.27 32.32 9.08
CA ALA A 201 27.16 32.67 10.50
C ALA A 201 25.85 33.41 10.82
N LYS A 202 25.39 34.30 9.93
CA LYS A 202 24.08 34.96 10.07
C LYS A 202 22.92 33.97 9.93
N PHE A 203 22.95 33.06 8.96
CA PHE A 203 21.89 32.06 8.79
C PHE A 203 21.78 31.12 9.99
N GLU A 204 22.90 30.69 10.56
CA GLU A 204 22.93 29.86 11.77
C GLU A 204 22.26 30.57 12.96
N SER A 205 22.53 31.86 13.15
CA SER A 205 21.90 32.65 14.22
C SER A 205 20.38 32.76 14.07
N ILE A 206 19.87 32.85 12.84
CA ILE A 206 18.44 32.95 12.53
C ILE A 206 17.75 31.60 12.68
N GLU A 207 18.42 30.49 12.35
CA GLU A 207 17.88 29.15 12.53
C GLU A 207 17.74 28.78 14.02
N ILE A 208 18.73 29.16 14.84
CA ILE A 208 18.68 28.98 16.29
C ILE A 208 17.49 29.76 16.89
N GLN A 209 17.26 31.00 16.45
CA GLN A 209 16.11 31.80 16.88
C GLN A 209 14.77 31.19 16.47
N ARG A 210 14.66 30.66 15.24
CA ARG A 210 13.44 29.97 14.78
C ARG A 210 13.15 28.69 15.56
N LYS A 211 14.18 27.90 15.90
CA LYS A 211 14.03 26.70 16.74
C LYS A 211 13.55 27.07 18.14
N LYS A 212 14.05 28.17 18.71
CA LYS A 212 13.64 28.67 20.03
C LYS A 212 12.21 29.21 20.06
N HIS A 213 11.72 29.79 18.96
CA HIS A 213 10.34 30.29 18.88
C HIS A 213 9.32 29.18 18.63
N LYS A 214 9.70 28.11 17.91
CA LYS A 214 8.85 26.96 17.63
C LYS A 214 8.70 25.99 18.81
N SER A 215 9.56 26.08 19.82
CA SER A 215 9.47 25.27 21.06
C SER A 215 8.61 25.91 22.16
N ILE A 216 8.08 27.11 21.93
CA ILE A 216 7.27 27.87 22.90
C ILE A 216 5.76 27.82 22.56
N PHE A 217 5.39 27.24 21.42
CA PHE A 217 4.02 26.94 20.99
C PHE A 217 3.85 25.45 20.73
#